data_AF-M2NLY1-F1
#
_entry.id   AF-M2NLY1-F1
#
_cell.length_a   1.000
_cell.length_b   1.000
_cell.length_c   1.000
_cell.angle_alpha   90.00
_cell.angle_beta   90.00
_cell.angle_gamma   90.00
#
_symmetry.space_group_name_H-M   'P 1'
#
loop_
_entity.id
_entity.type
_entity.pdbx_description
1 polymer ?
#
loop_
_entity_poly.entity_id
_entity_poly.type
_entity_poly.pdbx_seq_one_letter_code
_entity_poly.pdbx_strand_id
1 'polypeptide(L)'
;MAVRLALAGGLEWLDSIPESERATIFTALFAICDGSAFLTYGVFKVGGGRDRFLLTVAPELAVRIRIDWARSEFELLGFTRRALGWPKELDEL
;
A
#
# COMPACT_ATOMS: atom_id res chain seq x y z
N MET A 1 -2.76 -19.92 -8.48
CA MET A 1 -4.09 -19.28 -8.36
C MET A 1 -3.84 -17.84 -7.99
N ALA A 2 -4.20 -16.88 -8.85
CA ALA A 2 -4.01 -15.46 -8.57
C ALA A 2 -5.20 -14.95 -7.74
N VAL A 3 -4.94 -14.39 -6.56
CA VAL A 3 -5.94 -13.74 -5.72
C VAL A 3 -6.02 -12.29 -6.18
N ARG A 4 -7.18 -11.84 -6.67
CA ARG A 4 -7.44 -10.42 -6.93
C ARG A 4 -7.98 -9.79 -5.66
N LEU A 5 -7.28 -8.79 -5.15
CA LEU A 5 -7.72 -8.03 -3.98
C LEU A 5 -8.61 -6.85 -4.43
N ALA A 6 -9.73 -6.62 -3.74
CA ALA A 6 -10.59 -5.46 -3.97
C ALA A 6 -10.35 -4.37 -2.91
N LEU A 7 -10.36 -3.09 -3.31
CA LEU A 7 -10.22 -1.98 -2.38
C LEU A 7 -11.53 -1.80 -1.57
N ALA A 8 -11.44 -1.91 -0.25
CA ALA A 8 -12.57 -1.78 0.68
C ALA A 8 -12.73 -0.37 1.29
N GLY A 9 -11.70 0.49 1.20
CA GLY A 9 -11.76 1.85 1.75
C GLY A 9 -10.50 2.69 1.51
N GLY A 10 -10.61 4.01 1.70
CA GLY A 10 -9.51 4.99 1.57
C GLY A 10 -9.45 5.73 0.23
N LEU A 11 -10.48 5.62 -0.62
CA LEU A 11 -10.63 6.40 -1.85
C LEU A 11 -10.77 7.90 -1.55
N GLU A 12 -11.46 8.23 -0.48
CA GLU A 12 -11.71 9.60 -0.02
C GLU A 12 -10.41 10.34 0.38
N TRP A 13 -9.33 9.60 0.62
CA TRP A 13 -8.02 10.19 0.90
C TRP A 13 -7.29 10.56 -0.39
N LEU A 14 -7.55 9.85 -1.49
CA LEU A 14 -6.95 10.12 -2.79
C LEU A 14 -7.37 11.49 -3.33
N ASP A 15 -8.58 11.94 -3.03
CA ASP A 15 -9.08 13.25 -3.46
C ASP A 15 -8.31 14.42 -2.85
N SER A 16 -7.69 14.21 -1.68
CA SER A 16 -6.84 15.19 -1.00
C SER A 16 -5.41 15.24 -1.57
N ILE A 17 -5.08 14.34 -2.50
CA ILE A 17 -3.74 14.21 -3.07
C ILE A 17 -3.66 14.98 -4.40
N PRO A 18 -2.54 15.67 -4.67
CA PRO A 18 -2.30 16.30 -5.97
C PRO A 18 -2.52 15.34 -7.14
N GLU A 19 -3.09 15.84 -8.24
CA GLU A 19 -3.44 15.03 -9.40
C GLU A 19 -2.23 14.28 -10.00
N SER A 20 -1.06 14.94 -10.02
CA SER A 20 0.21 14.35 -10.48
C SER A 20 0.65 13.12 -9.68
N GLU A 21 0.20 13.01 -8.43
CA GLU A 21 0.57 11.92 -7.52
C GLU A 21 -0.51 10.85 -7.43
N ARG A 22 -1.78 11.24 -7.63
CA ARG A 22 -2.89 10.30 -7.76
C ARG A 22 -2.59 9.25 -8.81
N ALA A 23 -2.02 9.61 -9.96
CA ALA A 23 -1.65 8.66 -11.00
C ALA A 23 -0.67 7.58 -10.50
N THR A 24 0.35 7.97 -9.73
CA THR A 24 1.33 7.04 -9.15
C THR A 24 0.69 6.13 -8.10
N ILE A 25 -0.16 6.67 -7.24
CA ILE A 25 -0.87 5.88 -6.21
C ILE A 25 -1.89 4.95 -6.87
N PHE A 26 -2.66 5.41 -7.86
CA PHE A 26 -3.58 4.56 -8.61
C PHE A 26 -2.85 3.41 -9.31
N THR A 27 -1.69 3.69 -9.90
CA THR A 27 -0.86 2.65 -10.52
C THR A 27 -0.42 1.63 -9.48
N ALA A 28 -0.05 2.06 -8.27
CA ALA A 28 0.30 1.17 -7.18
C ALA A 28 -0.86 0.30 -6.71
N LEU A 29 -2.03 0.93 -6.48
CA LEU A 29 -3.23 0.25 -6.04
C LEU A 29 -3.71 -0.75 -7.09
N PHE A 30 -3.64 -0.37 -8.37
CA PHE A 30 -3.93 -1.28 -9.49
C PHE A 30 -2.96 -2.47 -9.50
N ALA A 31 -1.67 -2.22 -9.29
CA ALA A 31 -0.67 -3.26 -9.21
C ALA A 31 -0.91 -4.22 -8.02
N ILE A 32 -1.45 -3.72 -6.90
CA ILE A 32 -1.85 -4.58 -5.77
C ILE A 32 -3.05 -5.44 -6.17
N CYS A 33 -4.07 -4.83 -6.79
CA CYS A 33 -5.29 -5.52 -7.21
C CYS A 33 -5.02 -6.63 -8.23
N ASP A 34 -4.12 -6.41 -9.18
CA ASP A 34 -3.79 -7.37 -10.23
C ASP A 34 -2.66 -8.35 -9.84
N GLY A 35 -2.05 -8.15 -8.68
CA GLY A 35 -0.97 -8.98 -8.15
C GLY A 35 0.40 -8.71 -8.77
N SER A 36 0.57 -7.61 -9.50
CA SER A 36 1.86 -7.18 -10.06
C SER A 36 2.70 -6.34 -9.10
N ALA A 37 2.13 -5.79 -8.02
CA ALA A 37 2.86 -4.98 -7.02
C ALA A 37 4.00 -5.74 -6.33
N PHE A 38 3.96 -7.08 -6.34
CA PHE A 38 5.06 -7.93 -5.88
C PHE A 38 6.33 -7.79 -6.74
N LEU A 39 6.25 -7.16 -7.91
CA LEU A 39 7.38 -6.95 -8.82
C LEU A 39 8.10 -5.61 -8.64
N THR A 40 7.51 -4.64 -7.94
CA THR A 40 8.09 -3.29 -7.87
C THR A 40 8.22 -2.80 -6.43
N TYR A 41 9.48 -2.76 -5.97
CA TYR A 41 10.06 -1.99 -4.85
C TYR A 41 9.95 -2.51 -3.41
N GLY A 42 9.06 -3.45 -3.11
CA GLY A 42 9.13 -4.25 -1.87
C GLY A 42 7.89 -4.19 -0.98
N VAL A 43 7.57 -5.33 -0.37
CA VAL A 43 6.42 -5.49 0.54
C VAL A 43 6.95 -5.81 1.93
N PHE A 44 6.61 -4.96 2.89
CA PHE A 44 7.08 -5.09 4.26
C PHE A 44 5.89 -5.32 5.20
N LYS A 45 6.04 -6.26 6.14
CA LYS A 45 5.07 -6.44 7.21
C LYS A 45 5.34 -5.39 8.29
N VAL A 46 4.29 -4.68 8.69
CA VAL A 46 4.38 -3.60 9.68
C VAL A 46 3.97 -4.14 11.05
N GLY A 47 4.52 -3.57 12.13
CA GLY A 47 4.06 -3.83 13.50
C GLY A 47 2.55 -3.59 13.66
N GLY A 48 1.93 -4.23 14.66
CA GLY A 48 0.53 -3.97 15.01
C GLY A 48 -0.55 -4.81 14.29
N GLY A 49 -0.18 -5.90 13.60
CA GLY A 49 -1.15 -6.85 13.06
C GLY A 49 -0.55 -7.90 12.13
N ARG A 50 -1.28 -9.00 11.87
CA ARG A 50 -0.84 -10.02 10.88
C ARG A 50 -1.13 -9.61 9.44
N ASP A 51 -1.96 -8.59 9.27
CA ASP A 51 -2.64 -8.14 8.07
C ASP A 51 -2.19 -6.75 7.62
N ARG A 52 -1.23 -6.12 8.30
CA ARG A 52 -0.75 -4.77 7.97
C ARG A 52 0.53 -4.83 7.16
N PHE A 53 0.52 -4.12 6.03
CA PHE A 53 1.61 -4.10 5.08
C PHE A 53 1.95 -2.67 4.66
N LEU A 54 3.21 -2.45 4.35
CA LEU A 54 3.70 -1.26 3.68
C LEU A 54 4.25 -1.66 2.32
N LEU A 55 3.82 -0.96 1.27
CA LEU A 55 4.32 -1.09 -0.08
C LEU A 55 5.08 0.17 -0.47
N THR A 56 6.32 0.03 -0.89
CA THR A 56 7.04 1.12 -1.56
C THR A 56 6.67 1.11 -3.04
N VAL A 57 6.29 2.26 -3.57
CA VAL A 57 5.82 2.42 -4.96
C VAL A 57 6.83 3.21 -5.79
N ALA A 58 7.51 4.13 -5.12
CA ALA A 58 8.65 4.89 -5.61
C ALA A 58 9.66 5.05 -4.46
N PRO A 59 10.91 5.48 -4.70
CA PRO A 59 11.93 5.64 -3.65
C PRO A 59 11.47 6.47 -2.44
N GLU A 60 10.53 7.39 -2.66
CA GLU A 60 10.01 8.28 -1.64
C GLU A 60 8.54 8.03 -1.31
N LEU A 61 7.83 7.16 -2.05
CA LEU A 61 6.39 6.94 -1.84
C LEU A 61 6.13 5.57 -1.26
N ALA A 62 5.57 5.53 -0.06
CA ALA A 62 5.14 4.30 0.58
C ALA A 62 3.66 4.34 0.97
N VAL A 63 2.96 3.24 0.74
CA VAL A 63 1.52 3.07 0.90
C VAL A 63 1.27 2.00 1.97
N ARG A 64 0.50 2.35 3.00
CA ARG A 64 0.10 1.43 4.06
C ARG A 64 -1.24 0.82 3.72
N ILE A 65 -1.32 -0.50 3.80
CA ILE A 65 -2.58 -1.22 3.60
C ILE A 65 -2.84 -2.21 4.72
N ARG A 66 -4.11 -2.56 4.90
CA ARG A 66 -4.55 -3.74 5.63
C ARG A 66 -5.12 -4.74 4.63
N ILE A 67 -4.76 -6.02 4.72
CA ILE A 67 -5.28 -7.07 3.85
C ILE A 67 -6.21 -7.98 4.63
N ASP A 68 -7.48 -8.03 4.24
CA ASP A 68 -8.43 -9.05 4.68
C ASP A 68 -8.37 -10.24 3.70
N TRP A 69 -7.57 -11.24 4.08
CA TRP A 69 -7.41 -12.47 3.29
C TRP A 69 -8.68 -13.30 3.20
N ALA A 70 -9.57 -13.24 4.19
CA ALA A 70 -10.82 -14.00 4.19
C ALA A 70 -11.80 -13.44 3.15
N ARG A 71 -11.77 -12.12 2.96
CA ARG A 71 -12.64 -11.41 2.01
C ARG A 71 -11.99 -11.12 0.67
N SER A 72 -10.68 -11.38 0.54
CA SER A 72 -9.87 -10.95 -0.61
C SER A 72 -10.00 -9.44 -0.85
N GLU A 73 -9.91 -8.68 0.23
CA GLU A 73 -10.07 -7.22 0.24
C GLU A 73 -8.82 -6.57 0.85
N PHE A 74 -8.61 -5.30 0.55
CA PHE A 74 -7.61 -4.49 1.23
C PHE A 74 -8.12 -3.07 1.49
N GLU A 75 -7.64 -2.48 2.57
CA GLU A 75 -7.99 -1.12 3.00
C GLU A 75 -6.74 -0.24 2.93
N LEU A 76 -6.86 0.93 2.30
CA LEU A 76 -5.78 1.92 2.31
C LEU A 76 -5.78 2.63 3.68
N LEU A 77 -4.69 2.46 4.43
CA LEU A 77 -4.53 3.04 5.77
C LEU A 77 -3.78 4.38 5.75
N GLY A 78 -3.15 4.73 4.63
CA GLY A 78 -2.41 5.98 4.45
C GLY A 78 -1.21 5.83 3.53
N PHE A 79 -0.51 6.95 3.34
CA PHE A 79 0.74 6.98 2.58
C PHE A 79 1.73 7.94 3.23
N THR A 80 3.01 7.79 2.91
CA THR A 80 4.05 8.72 3.32
C THR A 80 4.99 8.99 2.16
N ARG A 81 5.54 10.22 2.15
CA ARG A 81 6.57 10.67 1.22
C ARG A 81 7.99 10.58 1.80
N ARG A 82 8.12 10.03 3.01
CA ARG A 82 9.43 9.86 3.63
C ARG A 82 10.08 8.63 3.03
N ALA A 83 11.33 8.76 2.60
CA ALA A 83 12.16 7.59 2.39
C ALA A 83 12.18 6.79 3.69
N LEU A 84 11.77 5.53 3.64
CA LEU A 84 11.71 4.66 4.80
C LEU A 84 12.88 3.69 4.77
N GLY A 85 13.70 3.75 5.82
CA GLY A 85 14.80 2.82 6.04
C GLY A 85 14.34 1.61 6.85
N TRP A 86 14.64 0.40 6.37
CA TRP A 86 14.57 -0.81 7.20
C TRP A 86 15.65 -0.77 8.30
N PRO A 87 15.42 -1.24 9.55
CA PRO A 87 14.20 -1.87 10.10
C PRO A 87 13.36 -0.98 11.05
N LYS A 88 13.96 -0.02 11.78
CA LYS A 88 13.29 0.63 12.93
C LYS A 88 12.09 1.49 12.55
N GLU A 89 12.21 2.22 11.44
CA GLU A 89 11.22 3.22 11.05
C GLU A 89 9.89 2.61 10.59
N LEU A 90 9.91 1.33 10.21
CA LEU A 90 8.73 0.59 9.78
C LEU A 90 7.96 0.01 10.95
N ASP A 91 8.63 -0.36 12.05
CA ASP A 91 7.97 -0.89 13.25
C ASP A 91 7.23 0.19 14.04
N GLU A 92 7.61 1.46 13.88
CA GLU A 92 7.04 2.62 14.59
C GLU A 92 5.83 3.26 13.87
N LEU A 93 5.50 2.80 12.65
CA LEU A 93 4.41 3.34 11.83
C LEU A 93 3.08 2.62 12.07
#